data_AF-A0A4Z0QXY8-F1
#
_entry.id   AF-A0A4Z0QXY8-F1
#
_cell.length_a   1.000
_cell.length_b   1.000
_cell.length_c   1.000
_cell.angle_alpha   90.00
_cell.angle_beta   90.00
_cell.angle_gamma   90.00
#
_symmetry.space_group_name_H-M   'P 1'
#
loop_
_entity.id
_entity.type
_entity.pdbx_description
1 polymer ?
#
loop_
_entity_poly.entity_id
_entity_poly.type
_entity_poly.pdbx_seq_one_letter_code
_entity_poly.pdbx_strand_id
1 'polypeptide(L)'
;MLTSDPNKMSYDIGELDGSIRERTKKVAELLNLSAETIIVPNLAGIRWTKLIVNATMSGMSAALGCTYGDILDHEKALACAAHIGNETLEIVKARGIKLEPLQGHDLSGLAFENKKERAAKYPYYKAVYSPHRLLKASMLQDLEKGLKTEIDAIDGVISDWGKKLGIATPISDKVVEIVKGIETGKYTYKIENLDMFELPEIPEA
;
A
#
# COMPACT_ATOMS: atom_id res chain seq x y z
N MET A 1 10.34 18.78 14.49
CA MET A 1 10.01 19.60 13.30
C MET A 1 9.05 18.77 12.47
N LEU A 2 7.87 19.27 12.09
CA LEU A 2 6.92 18.52 11.26
C LEU A 2 7.52 18.30 9.87
N THR A 3 7.32 17.11 9.28
CA THR A 3 7.80 16.78 7.93
C THR A 3 6.89 17.33 6.82
N SER A 4 5.84 18.07 7.18
CA SER A 4 4.85 18.63 6.26
C SER A 4 4.50 20.05 6.69
N ASP A 5 4.19 20.89 5.70
CA ASP A 5 3.72 22.27 5.91
C ASP A 5 2.42 22.23 6.74
N PRO A 6 2.34 22.97 7.87
CA PRO A 6 1.13 23.02 8.69
C PRO A 6 -0.14 23.39 7.92
N ASN A 7 -0.03 24.19 6.86
CA ASN A 7 -1.17 24.57 6.03
C ASN A 7 -1.70 23.43 5.13
N LYS A 8 -0.99 22.30 5.09
CA LYS A 8 -1.40 21.08 4.37
C LYS A 8 -1.93 19.99 5.30
N MET A 9 -2.04 20.26 6.60
CA MET A 9 -2.56 19.29 7.57
C MET A 9 -4.07 19.41 7.66
N SER A 10 -4.78 18.40 7.18
CA SER A 10 -6.23 18.27 7.28
C SER A 10 -6.64 16.93 7.90
N TYR A 11 -7.90 16.83 8.31
CA TYR A 11 -8.57 15.57 8.63
C TYR A 11 -9.59 15.23 7.55
N ASP A 12 -9.41 14.10 6.90
CA ASP A 12 -10.46 13.53 6.04
C ASP A 12 -11.24 12.49 6.83
N ILE A 13 -12.55 12.71 7.00
CA ILE A 13 -13.43 11.79 7.72
C ILE A 13 -14.64 11.40 6.87
N GLY A 14 -15.19 10.21 7.06
CA GLY A 14 -16.35 9.78 6.32
C GLY A 14 -16.91 8.46 6.82
N GLU A 15 -17.99 8.02 6.21
CA GLU A 15 -18.59 6.71 6.47
C GLU A 15 -18.16 5.71 5.40
N LEU A 16 -17.99 4.44 5.76
CA LEU A 16 -17.52 3.41 4.82
C LEU A 16 -18.53 3.11 3.70
N ASP A 17 -19.80 3.42 3.91
CA ASP A 17 -20.86 3.30 2.92
C ASP A 17 -21.14 4.62 2.18
N GLY A 18 -20.33 5.65 2.41
CA GLY A 18 -20.42 6.96 1.76
C GLY A 18 -21.59 7.84 2.22
N SER A 19 -22.42 7.39 3.16
CA SER A 19 -23.47 8.24 3.72
C SER A 19 -22.89 9.35 4.61
N ILE A 20 -23.59 10.48 4.73
CA ILE A 20 -23.23 11.54 5.66
C ILE A 20 -24.24 11.52 6.80
N ARG A 21 -23.80 11.08 7.98
CA ARG A 21 -24.64 10.93 9.18
C ARG A 21 -24.43 12.10 10.14
N GLU A 22 -25.42 12.34 10.99
CA GLU A 22 -25.32 13.38 12.05
C GLU A 22 -24.11 13.16 12.97
N ARG A 23 -23.75 11.90 13.25
CA ARG A 23 -22.53 11.60 14.02
C ARG A 23 -21.27 12.08 13.30
N THR A 24 -21.20 11.93 11.98
CA THR A 24 -20.03 12.32 11.17
C THR A 24 -19.88 13.82 11.18
N LYS A 25 -21.00 14.56 11.04
CA LYS A 25 -21.02 16.02 11.14
C LYS A 25 -20.54 16.52 12.51
N LYS A 26 -21.05 15.94 13.60
CA LYS A 26 -20.61 16.30 14.96
C LYS A 26 -19.13 16.05 15.20
N VAL A 27 -18.59 14.94 14.69
CA VAL A 27 -17.14 14.67 14.77
C VAL A 27 -16.35 15.67 13.93
N ALA A 28 -16.83 16.02 12.72
CA ALA A 28 -16.19 17.03 11.90
C ALA A 28 -16.12 18.38 12.61
N GLU A 29 -17.23 18.83 13.20
CA GLU A 29 -17.30 20.10 13.94
C GLU A 29 -16.25 20.17 15.05
N LEU A 30 -16.06 19.08 15.80
CA LEU A 30 -15.07 19.01 16.88
C LEU A 30 -13.62 19.02 16.34
N LEU A 31 -13.33 18.21 15.33
CA LEU A 31 -11.98 18.14 14.74
C LEU A 31 -11.59 19.46 14.06
N ASN A 32 -12.58 20.15 13.47
CA ASN A 32 -12.40 21.42 12.80
C ASN A 32 -11.97 22.57 13.74
N LEU A 33 -12.07 22.38 15.06
CA LEU A 33 -11.50 23.30 16.04
C LEU A 33 -9.96 23.25 16.08
N SER A 34 -9.35 22.18 15.58
CA SER A 34 -7.89 21.98 15.60
C SER A 34 -7.23 22.06 14.22
N ALA A 35 -7.87 21.54 13.18
CA ALA A 35 -7.36 21.56 11.80
C ALA A 35 -8.53 21.43 10.82
N GLU A 36 -8.34 21.89 9.59
CA GLU A 36 -9.34 21.77 8.53
C GLU A 36 -9.87 20.32 8.45
N THR A 37 -11.18 20.14 8.58
CA THR A 37 -11.81 18.83 8.55
C THR A 37 -12.78 18.70 7.40
N ILE A 38 -12.54 17.72 6.53
CA ILE A 38 -13.26 17.48 5.29
C ILE A 38 -14.07 16.19 5.44
N ILE A 39 -15.39 16.29 5.25
CA ILE A 39 -16.26 15.10 5.18
C ILE A 39 -16.20 14.55 3.76
N VAL A 40 -15.59 13.38 3.59
CA VAL A 40 -15.42 12.72 2.30
C VAL A 40 -16.53 11.69 2.04
N PRO A 41 -17.15 11.68 0.84
CA PRO A 41 -18.22 10.75 0.50
C PRO A 41 -17.71 9.36 0.10
N ASN A 42 -16.39 9.20 -0.11
CA ASN A 42 -15.78 7.93 -0.50
C ASN A 42 -14.54 7.60 0.35
N LEU A 43 -14.75 7.49 1.67
CA LEU A 43 -13.68 7.10 2.58
C LEU A 43 -13.11 5.71 2.24
N ALA A 44 -13.96 4.79 1.75
CA ALA A 44 -13.52 3.47 1.32
C ALA A 44 -12.47 3.57 0.19
N GLY A 45 -12.74 4.37 -0.84
CA GLY A 45 -11.81 4.63 -1.94
C GLY A 45 -10.47 5.18 -1.46
N ILE A 46 -10.49 6.20 -0.59
CA ILE A 46 -9.27 6.79 -0.01
C ILE A 46 -8.44 5.74 0.75
N ARG A 47 -9.11 4.92 1.58
CA ARG A 47 -8.43 3.87 2.36
C ARG A 47 -7.80 2.82 1.46
N TRP A 48 -8.49 2.37 0.40
CA TRP A 48 -7.96 1.38 -0.53
C TRP A 48 -6.83 1.95 -1.40
N THR A 49 -6.93 3.20 -1.85
CA THR A 49 -5.83 3.90 -2.52
C THR A 49 -4.59 3.94 -1.62
N LYS A 50 -4.76 4.30 -0.34
CA LYS A 50 -3.65 4.36 0.61
C LYS A 50 -3.10 2.96 0.94
N LEU A 51 -3.96 1.95 1.00
CA LEU A 51 -3.56 0.55 1.19
C LEU A 51 -2.65 0.07 0.06
N ILE A 52 -2.97 0.38 -1.21
CA ILE A 52 -2.10 0.06 -2.36
C ILE A 52 -0.70 0.63 -2.15
N VAL A 53 -0.58 1.91 -1.77
CA VAL A 53 0.72 2.55 -1.52
C VAL A 53 1.51 1.84 -0.43
N ASN A 54 0.85 1.58 0.70
CA ASN A 54 1.50 0.98 1.85
C ASN A 54 1.90 -0.48 1.58
N ALA A 55 1.06 -1.28 0.93
CA ALA A 55 1.38 -2.66 0.62
C ALA A 55 2.52 -2.76 -0.40
N THR A 56 2.43 -2.02 -1.50
CA THR A 56 3.43 -2.07 -2.58
C THR A 56 4.81 -1.55 -2.15
N MET A 57 4.85 -0.49 -1.33
CA MET A 57 6.13 0.15 -0.96
C MET A 57 6.51 -0.08 0.50
N SER A 58 5.60 0.13 1.47
CA SER A 58 5.93 -0.05 2.89
C SER A 58 6.14 -1.51 3.27
N GLY A 59 5.28 -2.42 2.79
CA GLY A 59 5.40 -3.87 2.99
C GLY A 59 6.71 -4.40 2.42
N MET A 60 7.01 -4.07 1.16
CA MET A 60 8.26 -4.43 0.49
C MET A 60 9.50 -3.83 1.18
N SER A 61 9.44 -2.56 1.61
CA SER A 61 10.54 -1.91 2.35
C SER A 61 10.83 -2.65 3.67
N ALA A 62 9.78 -3.02 4.41
CA ALA A 62 9.92 -3.80 5.64
C ALA A 62 10.47 -5.21 5.40
N ALA A 63 9.96 -5.91 4.38
CA ALA A 63 10.42 -7.26 4.05
C ALA A 63 11.87 -7.31 3.57
N LEU A 64 12.33 -6.29 2.83
CA LEU A 64 13.66 -6.27 2.20
C LEU A 64 14.69 -5.42 2.96
N GLY A 65 14.30 -4.68 4.00
CA GLY A 65 15.23 -3.82 4.73
C GLY A 65 15.79 -2.65 3.92
N CYS A 66 15.03 -2.12 2.96
CA CYS A 66 15.51 -1.13 1.99
C CYS A 66 14.60 0.11 1.87
N THR A 67 15.06 1.13 1.15
CA THR A 67 14.27 2.34 0.86
C THR A 67 13.34 2.15 -0.33
N TYR A 68 12.41 3.09 -0.52
CA TYR A 68 11.54 3.06 -1.71
C TYR A 68 12.34 3.16 -3.01
N GLY A 69 13.44 3.92 -3.01
CA GLY A 69 14.34 4.02 -4.17
C GLY A 69 14.95 2.68 -4.56
N ASP A 70 15.39 1.90 -3.57
CA ASP A 70 15.98 0.58 -3.80
C ASP A 70 14.98 -0.39 -4.46
N ILE A 71 13.70 -0.34 -4.03
CA ILE A 71 12.62 -1.12 -4.67
C ILE A 71 12.42 -0.70 -6.12
N LEU A 72 12.37 0.61 -6.39
CA LEU A 72 12.14 1.16 -7.73
C LEU A 72 13.30 0.89 -8.71
N ASP A 73 14.51 0.68 -8.19
CA ASP A 73 15.72 0.47 -8.99
C ASP A 73 16.07 -1.00 -9.19
N HIS A 74 15.51 -1.90 -8.38
CA HIS A 74 15.72 -3.33 -8.50
C HIS A 74 14.56 -3.99 -9.27
N GLU A 75 14.86 -4.58 -10.43
CA GLU A 75 13.84 -5.14 -11.34
C GLU A 75 12.87 -6.12 -10.67
N LYS A 76 13.40 -7.14 -9.97
CA LYS A 76 12.56 -8.13 -9.27
C LYS A 76 11.75 -7.53 -8.11
N ALA A 77 12.28 -6.56 -7.37
CA ALA A 77 11.56 -5.91 -6.28
C ALA A 77 10.41 -5.04 -6.83
N LEU A 78 10.67 -4.27 -7.90
CA LEU A 78 9.64 -3.52 -8.60
C LEU A 78 8.56 -4.42 -9.20
N ALA A 79 8.95 -5.59 -9.72
CA ALA A 79 7.99 -6.59 -10.21
C ALA A 79 7.10 -7.14 -9.08
N CYS A 80 7.66 -7.38 -7.89
CA CYS A 80 6.88 -7.77 -6.71
C CYS A 80 5.90 -6.66 -6.30
N ALA A 81 6.38 -5.42 -6.18
CA ALA A 81 5.53 -4.26 -5.89
C ALA A 81 4.41 -4.10 -6.94
N ALA A 82 4.71 -4.31 -8.23
CA ALA A 82 3.71 -4.29 -9.28
C ALA A 82 2.62 -5.36 -9.09
N HIS A 83 3.01 -6.59 -8.78
CA HIS A 83 2.07 -7.68 -8.49
C HIS A 83 1.21 -7.41 -7.26
N ILE A 84 1.76 -6.89 -6.15
CA ILE A 84 0.97 -6.50 -4.98
C ILE A 84 -0.09 -5.45 -5.37
N GLY A 85 0.30 -4.47 -6.19
CA GLY A 85 -0.64 -3.47 -6.71
C GLY A 85 -1.76 -4.13 -7.52
N ASN A 86 -1.42 -5.07 -8.40
CA ASN A 86 -2.39 -5.79 -9.23
C ASN A 86 -3.33 -6.69 -8.41
N GLU A 87 -2.79 -7.47 -7.46
CA GLU A 87 -3.55 -8.28 -6.49
C GLU A 87 -4.59 -7.42 -5.76
N THR A 88 -4.16 -6.24 -5.31
CA THR A 88 -5.03 -5.28 -4.62
C THR A 88 -6.11 -4.73 -5.55
N LEU A 89 -5.77 -4.42 -6.81
CA LEU A 89 -6.72 -3.89 -7.78
C LEU A 89 -7.79 -4.92 -8.19
N GLU A 90 -7.43 -6.20 -8.30
CA GLU A 90 -8.40 -7.27 -8.54
C GLU A 90 -9.40 -7.39 -7.38
N ILE A 91 -8.93 -7.26 -6.13
CA ILE A 91 -9.80 -7.21 -4.96
C ILE A 91 -10.70 -5.96 -4.97
N VAL A 92 -10.13 -4.78 -5.24
CA VAL A 92 -10.88 -3.51 -5.33
C VAL A 92 -12.01 -3.62 -6.37
N LYS A 93 -11.70 -4.16 -7.54
CA LYS A 93 -12.64 -4.42 -8.64
C LYS A 93 -13.73 -5.40 -8.22
N ALA A 94 -13.37 -6.56 -7.65
CA ALA A 94 -14.32 -7.56 -7.18
C ALA A 94 -15.25 -7.03 -6.07
N ARG A 95 -14.78 -6.07 -5.27
CA ARG A 95 -15.55 -5.41 -4.22
C ARG A 95 -16.37 -4.20 -4.69
N GLY A 96 -16.26 -3.81 -5.95
CA GLY A 96 -16.94 -2.63 -6.49
C GLY A 96 -16.49 -1.31 -5.84
N ILE A 97 -15.24 -1.25 -5.37
CA ILE A 97 -14.70 -0.05 -4.71
C ILE A 97 -14.15 0.89 -5.78
N LYS A 98 -14.64 2.13 -5.77
CA LYS A 98 -14.06 3.21 -6.58
C LYS A 98 -12.87 3.81 -5.83
N LEU A 99 -11.67 3.78 -6.42
CA LEU A 99 -10.50 4.43 -5.85
C LEU A 99 -10.60 5.96 -5.98
N GLU A 100 -9.98 6.65 -5.02
CA GLU A 100 -9.78 8.10 -5.09
C GLU A 100 -8.34 8.41 -5.53
N PRO A 101 -8.09 9.51 -6.25
CA PRO A 101 -6.75 9.88 -6.69
C PRO A 101 -5.79 10.13 -5.51
N LEU A 102 -4.54 9.70 -5.66
CA LEU A 102 -3.45 10.01 -4.73
C LEU A 102 -2.56 11.10 -5.34
N GLN A 103 -2.54 12.30 -4.76
CA GLN A 103 -1.69 13.40 -5.25
C GLN A 103 -1.87 13.69 -6.76
N GLY A 104 -3.11 13.53 -7.27
CA GLY A 104 -3.44 13.68 -8.69
C GLY A 104 -3.21 12.44 -9.55
N HIS A 105 -2.73 11.33 -8.97
CA HIS A 105 -2.52 10.06 -9.67
C HIS A 105 -3.68 9.08 -9.43
N ASP A 106 -4.26 8.56 -10.52
CA ASP A 106 -5.22 7.46 -10.46
C ASP A 106 -4.47 6.13 -10.46
N LEU A 107 -4.54 5.40 -9.34
CA LEU A 107 -3.82 4.13 -9.18
C LEU A 107 -4.51 2.96 -9.88
N SER A 108 -5.74 3.10 -10.36
CA SER A 108 -6.40 2.04 -11.13
C SER A 108 -5.64 1.68 -12.41
N GLY A 109 -4.88 2.62 -12.96
CA GLY A 109 -4.01 2.43 -14.13
C GLY A 109 -2.82 1.49 -13.90
N LEU A 110 -2.55 1.04 -12.67
CA LEU A 110 -1.49 0.07 -12.37
C LEU A 110 -1.85 -1.38 -12.73
N ALA A 111 -3.12 -1.66 -13.05
CA ALA A 111 -3.56 -3.01 -13.41
C ALA A 111 -2.87 -3.51 -14.69
N PHE A 112 -2.56 -4.80 -14.73
CA PHE A 112 -1.98 -5.50 -15.88
C PHE A 112 -2.40 -6.97 -15.92
N GLU A 113 -2.38 -7.55 -17.12
CA GLU A 113 -2.72 -8.98 -17.34
C GLU A 113 -1.52 -9.80 -17.81
N ASN A 114 -0.51 -9.17 -18.42
CA ASN A 114 0.67 -9.83 -19.00
C ASN A 114 1.99 -9.14 -18.62
N LYS A 115 3.13 -9.79 -18.93
CA LYS A 115 4.48 -9.30 -18.60
C LYS A 115 4.79 -7.97 -19.28
N LYS A 116 4.34 -7.79 -20.53
CA LYS A 116 4.51 -6.54 -21.29
C LYS A 116 3.80 -5.36 -20.62
N GLU A 117 2.54 -5.53 -20.23
CA GLU A 117 1.77 -4.52 -19.54
C GLU A 117 2.34 -4.18 -18.18
N ARG A 118 2.77 -5.19 -17.40
CA ARG A 118 3.45 -4.99 -16.12
C ARG A 118 4.67 -4.09 -16.29
N ALA A 119 5.54 -4.42 -17.25
CA ALA A 119 6.74 -3.63 -17.54
C ALA A 119 6.38 -2.19 -17.96
N ALA A 120 5.29 -2.02 -18.73
CA ALA A 120 4.79 -0.71 -19.12
C ALA A 120 4.29 0.14 -17.94
N LYS A 121 4.01 -0.46 -16.77
CA LYS A 121 3.63 0.28 -15.54
C LYS A 121 4.83 0.82 -14.77
N TYR A 122 6.04 0.32 -15.01
CA TYR A 122 7.22 0.72 -14.23
C TYR A 122 7.52 2.23 -14.28
N PRO A 123 7.41 2.92 -15.43
CA PRO A 123 7.53 4.38 -15.45
C PRO A 123 6.49 5.08 -14.55
N TYR A 124 5.28 4.53 -14.44
CA TYR A 124 4.23 5.09 -13.60
C TYR A 124 4.52 4.88 -12.11
N TYR A 125 4.96 3.68 -11.71
CA TYR A 125 5.47 3.44 -10.35
C TYR A 125 6.59 4.42 -10.00
N LYS A 126 7.55 4.61 -10.91
CA LYS A 126 8.62 5.59 -10.72
C LYS A 126 8.08 7.00 -10.60
N ALA A 127 7.13 7.42 -11.42
CA ALA A 127 6.55 8.77 -11.33
C ALA A 127 5.87 9.01 -9.98
N VAL A 128 5.05 8.07 -9.51
CA VAL A 128 4.27 8.19 -8.26
C VAL A 128 5.19 8.16 -7.02
N TYR A 129 6.19 7.27 -7.01
CA TYR A 129 6.98 7.02 -5.80
C TYR A 129 8.36 7.69 -5.79
N SER A 130 8.83 8.26 -6.92
CA SER A 130 10.13 8.95 -6.98
C SER A 130 10.30 10.10 -5.98
N PRO A 131 9.27 10.92 -5.70
CA PRO A 131 9.36 11.97 -4.68
C PRO A 131 9.66 11.42 -3.27
N HIS A 132 9.43 10.13 -3.03
CA HIS A 132 9.58 9.47 -1.74
C HIS A 132 10.74 8.46 -1.71
N ARG A 133 11.67 8.50 -2.65
CA ARG A 133 12.73 7.46 -2.80
C ARG A 133 13.60 7.26 -1.58
N LEU A 134 13.95 8.33 -0.88
CA LEU A 134 14.78 8.25 0.34
C LEU A 134 14.01 7.74 1.56
N LEU A 135 12.69 7.52 1.42
CA LEU A 135 11.85 7.10 2.52
C LEU A 135 12.14 5.65 2.89
N LYS A 136 12.45 5.45 4.17
CA LYS A 136 12.38 4.17 4.87
C LYS A 136 10.99 4.04 5.50
N ALA A 137 10.27 2.96 5.22
CA ALA A 137 8.91 2.77 5.73
C ALA A 137 8.83 2.78 7.26
N SER A 138 7.69 3.20 7.82
CA SER A 138 7.41 3.14 9.26
C SER A 138 7.60 1.72 9.80
N MET A 139 7.00 0.73 9.15
CA MET A 139 7.13 -0.68 9.52
C MET A 139 8.59 -1.13 9.59
N LEU A 140 9.45 -0.72 8.65
CA LEU A 140 10.88 -1.06 8.71
C LEU A 140 11.55 -0.39 9.92
N GLN A 141 11.23 0.87 10.21
CA GLN A 141 11.75 1.55 11.40
C GLN A 141 11.26 0.90 12.70
N ASP A 142 10.06 0.33 12.71
CA ASP A 142 9.53 -0.43 13.85
C ASP A 142 10.26 -1.77 14.03
N LEU A 143 10.52 -2.50 12.94
CA LEU A 143 11.33 -3.71 12.96
C LEU A 143 12.76 -3.45 13.46
N GLU A 144 13.39 -2.35 13.03
CA GLU A 144 14.73 -1.93 13.50
C GLU A 144 14.76 -1.64 15.02
N LYS A 145 13.60 -1.32 15.61
CA LYS A 145 13.44 -1.10 17.06
C LYS A 145 12.95 -2.36 17.80
N GLY A 146 12.75 -3.48 17.11
CA GLY A 146 12.21 -4.71 17.68
C GLY A 146 10.73 -4.61 18.06
N LEU A 147 9.97 -3.72 17.40
CA LEU A 147 8.54 -3.54 17.63
C LEU A 147 7.72 -4.38 16.62
N LYS A 148 6.48 -4.70 17.00
CA LYS A 148 5.50 -5.26 16.07
C LYS A 148 5.07 -4.20 15.06
N THR A 149 4.86 -4.64 13.84
CA THR A 149 4.43 -3.80 12.72
C THR A 149 2.92 -3.83 12.53
N GLU A 150 2.43 -3.00 11.62
CA GLU A 150 1.05 -2.97 11.18
C GLU A 150 0.77 -3.89 9.96
N ILE A 151 1.63 -4.89 9.70
CA ILE A 151 1.58 -5.73 8.49
C ILE A 151 0.24 -6.44 8.29
N ASP A 152 -0.39 -6.89 9.37
CA ASP A 152 -1.71 -7.53 9.32
C ASP A 152 -2.83 -6.57 8.89
N ALA A 153 -2.64 -5.27 9.13
CA ALA A 153 -3.56 -4.20 8.73
C ALA A 153 -3.24 -3.61 7.35
N ILE A 154 -2.15 -4.07 6.71
CA ILE A 154 -1.73 -3.66 5.35
C ILE A 154 -1.81 -4.88 4.44
N ASP A 155 -0.70 -5.58 4.18
CA ASP A 155 -0.66 -6.73 3.27
C ASP A 155 -1.54 -7.88 3.75
N GLY A 156 -1.70 -8.04 5.07
CA GLY A 156 -2.64 -9.01 5.65
C GLY A 156 -4.10 -8.75 5.25
N VAL A 157 -4.50 -7.49 5.05
CA VAL A 157 -5.84 -7.15 4.55
C VAL A 157 -6.02 -7.64 3.11
N ILE A 158 -4.98 -7.53 2.28
CA ILE A 158 -5.00 -8.02 0.89
C ILE A 158 -5.13 -9.55 0.91
N SER A 159 -4.28 -10.24 1.67
CA SER A 159 -4.34 -11.69 1.86
C SER A 159 -5.71 -12.19 2.33
N ASP A 160 -6.31 -11.52 3.31
CA ASP A 160 -7.60 -11.89 3.86
C ASP A 160 -8.74 -11.68 2.87
N TRP A 161 -8.72 -10.60 2.09
CA TRP A 161 -9.72 -10.37 1.04
C TRP A 161 -9.53 -11.30 -0.16
N GLY A 162 -8.28 -11.59 -0.55
CA GLY A 162 -7.95 -12.58 -1.57
C GLY A 162 -8.61 -13.92 -1.27
N LYS A 163 -8.42 -14.43 -0.04
CA LYS A 163 -9.07 -15.67 0.43
C LYS A 163 -10.59 -15.60 0.39
N LYS A 164 -11.20 -14.50 0.84
CA LYS A 164 -12.67 -14.33 0.85
C LYS A 164 -13.28 -14.30 -0.55
N LEU A 165 -12.53 -13.82 -1.54
CA LEU A 165 -13.01 -13.64 -2.91
C LEU A 165 -12.51 -14.72 -3.88
N GLY A 166 -11.65 -15.64 -3.41
CA GLY A 166 -11.02 -16.64 -4.27
C GLY A 166 -9.97 -16.04 -5.24
N ILE A 167 -9.39 -14.90 -4.89
CA ILE A 167 -8.34 -14.22 -5.66
C ILE A 167 -6.99 -14.56 -5.04
N ALA A 168 -6.05 -15.04 -5.85
CA ALA A 168 -4.71 -15.36 -5.38
C ALA A 168 -3.93 -14.08 -5.05
N THR A 169 -3.28 -14.05 -3.89
CA THR A 169 -2.46 -12.92 -3.41
C THR A 169 -1.04 -13.37 -3.02
N PRO A 170 -0.34 -14.14 -3.87
CA PRO A 170 0.88 -14.83 -3.48
C PRO A 170 2.02 -13.90 -3.06
N ILE A 171 2.14 -12.72 -3.68
CA ILE A 171 3.20 -11.79 -3.29
C ILE A 171 2.87 -11.11 -1.98
N SER A 172 1.62 -10.65 -1.78
CA SER A 172 1.20 -10.07 -0.49
C SER A 172 1.33 -11.10 0.65
N ASP A 173 0.94 -12.36 0.42
CA ASP A 173 1.11 -13.45 1.38
C ASP A 173 2.59 -13.66 1.76
N LYS A 174 3.50 -13.56 0.78
CA LYS A 174 4.94 -13.67 1.01
C LYS A 174 5.50 -12.50 1.81
N VAL A 175 5.04 -11.26 1.54
CA VAL A 175 5.41 -10.09 2.34
C VAL A 175 4.99 -10.29 3.81
N VAL A 176 3.74 -10.72 4.04
CA VAL A 176 3.24 -11.00 5.40
C VAL A 176 4.08 -12.07 6.10
N GLU A 177 4.41 -13.17 5.41
CA GLU A 177 5.26 -14.22 5.97
C GLU A 177 6.63 -13.70 6.38
N ILE A 178 7.30 -12.94 5.51
CA ILE A 178 8.65 -12.43 5.76
C ILE A 178 8.64 -11.44 6.92
N VAL A 179 7.74 -10.45 6.91
CA VAL A 179 7.68 -9.43 7.96
C VAL A 179 7.38 -10.07 9.33
N LYS A 180 6.43 -11.00 9.42
CA LYS A 180 6.18 -11.75 10.67
C LYS A 180 7.35 -12.63 11.08
N GLY A 181 8.07 -13.19 10.11
CA GLY A 181 9.31 -13.90 10.37
C GLY A 181 10.40 -13.00 10.95
N ILE A 182 10.48 -11.74 10.52
CA ILE A 182 11.39 -10.74 11.11
C ILE A 182 10.96 -10.38 12.54
N GLU A 183 9.66 -10.13 12.77
CA GLU A 183 9.10 -9.84 14.11
C GLU A 183 9.40 -10.94 15.15
N THR A 184 9.52 -12.18 14.70
CA THR A 184 9.80 -13.35 15.55
C THR A 184 11.27 -13.76 15.57
N GLY A 185 12.15 -13.04 14.85
CA GLY A 185 13.58 -13.34 14.74
C GLY A 185 13.93 -14.54 13.86
N LYS A 186 12.95 -15.11 13.14
CA LYS A 186 13.17 -16.18 12.15
C LYS A 186 13.96 -15.67 10.94
N TYR A 187 13.69 -14.44 10.52
CA TYR A 187 14.38 -13.76 9.43
C TYR A 187 14.96 -12.43 9.92
N THR A 188 15.75 -11.77 9.08
CA THR A 188 16.22 -10.40 9.31
C THR A 188 15.85 -9.53 8.11
N TYR A 189 15.74 -8.21 8.28
CA TYR A 189 15.42 -7.27 7.21
C TYR A 189 16.63 -7.05 6.30
N LYS A 190 16.67 -7.73 5.15
CA LYS A 190 17.80 -7.66 4.20
C LYS A 190 17.33 -7.90 2.78
N ILE A 191 18.09 -7.37 1.82
CA ILE A 191 17.69 -7.37 0.41
C ILE A 191 17.59 -8.79 -0.17
N GLU A 192 18.38 -9.74 0.37
CA GLU A 192 18.40 -11.14 -0.04
C GLU A 192 17.09 -11.87 0.27
N ASN A 193 16.23 -11.32 1.12
CA ASN A 193 14.87 -11.85 1.28
C ASN A 193 14.09 -11.85 -0.05
N LEU A 194 14.53 -11.05 -1.03
CA LEU A 194 13.99 -11.07 -2.39
C LEU A 194 14.11 -12.44 -3.07
N ASP A 195 15.06 -13.29 -2.66
CA ASP A 195 15.21 -14.65 -3.18
C ASP A 195 14.03 -15.56 -2.77
N MET A 196 13.31 -15.21 -1.71
CA MET A 196 12.14 -15.94 -1.21
C MET A 196 10.86 -15.62 -1.99
N PHE A 197 10.88 -14.62 -2.87
CA PHE A 197 9.76 -14.25 -3.72
C PHE A 197 9.80 -15.02 -5.04
N GLU A 198 8.69 -15.68 -5.34
CA GLU A 198 8.41 -16.31 -6.63
C GLU A 198 7.38 -15.44 -7.36
N LEU A 199 7.74 -14.89 -8.51
CA LEU A 199 6.82 -14.07 -9.29
C LEU A 199 5.76 -14.96 -9.94
N PRO A 200 4.47 -14.61 -9.89
CA PRO A 200 3.43 -15.32 -10.62
C PRO A 200 3.76 -15.42 -12.11
N GLU A 201 3.58 -16.61 -12.67
CA GLU A 201 3.61 -16.80 -14.12
C GLU A 201 2.35 -16.18 -14.74
N ILE A 202 2.57 -15.19 -15.59
CA ILE A 202 1.54 -14.49 -16.36
C ILE A 202 1.94 -14.52 -17.85
N PRO A 203 0.98 -14.40 -18.79
CA PRO A 203 1.25 -14.39 -20.22
C PRO A 203 2.30 -13.35 -20.61
N GLU A 204 2.99 -13.57 -21.73
CA GLU A 204 3.98 -12.61 -22.25
C GLU A 204 3.31 -11.38 -22.87
N ALA A 205 2.23 -11.60 -23.65
CA ALA A 205 1.38 -10.61 -24.28
C ALA A 205 -0.05 -11.15 -24.42
#